data_AF-A0A1K0FNZ5-F1
#
_entry.id   AF-A0A1K0FNZ5-F1
#
_cell.length_a   1.000
_cell.length_b   1.000
_cell.length_c   1.000
_cell.angle_alpha   90.00
_cell.angle_beta   90.00
_cell.angle_gamma   90.00
#
_symmetry.space_group_name_H-M   'P 1'
#
loop_
_entity.id
_entity.type
_entity.pdbx_description
1 polymer ?
#
loop_
_entity_poly.entity_id
_entity_poly.type
_entity_poly.pdbx_seq_one_letter_code
_entity_poly.pdbx_strand_id
1 'polypeptide(L)' 'MADPVPHHLVAEREFADERFWSAAARLAGRLGHRDHSLQLVGEVERLAHYALRCVSCDRPIATFEVQVVASPV' A
#
# COMPACT_ATOMS: atom_id res chain seq x y z
N MET A 1 10.04 -18.26 -6.70
CA MET A 1 9.84 -16.86 -6.28
C MET A 1 8.59 -16.87 -5.43
N ALA A 2 8.66 -16.44 -4.17
CA ALA A 2 7.48 -16.44 -3.31
C ALA A 2 6.53 -15.35 -3.76
N ASP A 3 5.27 -15.71 -4.02
CA ASP A 3 4.22 -14.73 -4.30
C ASP A 3 4.10 -13.78 -3.10
N PRO A 4 4.04 -12.45 -3.32
CA PRO A 4 3.86 -11.50 -2.25
C PRO A 4 2.52 -11.78 -1.55
N VAL A 5 2.59 -12.00 -0.23
CA VAL A 5 1.40 -12.22 0.59
C VAL A 5 0.52 -10.97 0.53
N PRO A 6 -0.76 -11.10 0.14
CA PRO A 6 -1.66 -9.94 0.06
C PRO A 6 -1.88 -9.38 1.46
N HIS A 7 -1.61 -8.09 1.63
CA HIS A 7 -1.88 -7.35 2.85
C HIS A 7 -3.12 -6.48 2.60
N HIS A 8 -4.24 -6.73 3.27
CA HIS A 8 -5.42 -5.89 3.10
C HIS A 8 -5.25 -4.58 3.89
N LEU A 9 -5.13 -3.44 3.20
CA LEU A 9 -5.28 -2.10 3.78
C LEU A 9 -6.55 -1.48 3.21
N VAL A 10 -7.56 -1.30 4.05
CA VAL A 10 -8.80 -0.59 3.71
C VAL A 10 -8.51 0.91 3.80
N ALA A 11 -8.74 1.66 2.71
CA ALA A 11 -8.59 3.11 2.68
C ALA A 11 -9.94 3.76 2.33
N GLU A 12 -10.42 4.66 3.19
CA GLU A 12 -11.67 5.39 2.98
C GLU A 12 -11.43 6.66 2.16
N ARG A 13 -11.93 6.66 0.92
CA ARG A 13 -12.24 7.77 -0.04
C ARG A 13 -11.24 8.91 -0.31
N GLU A 14 -10.30 9.25 0.56
CA GLU A 14 -9.19 10.16 0.26
C GLU A 14 -7.88 9.40 0.45
N PHE A 15 -7.14 9.27 -0.65
CA PHE A 15 -5.92 8.50 -0.66
C PHE A 15 -4.95 8.95 0.43
N ALA A 16 -4.55 7.98 1.24
CA ALA A 16 -3.32 8.01 2.02
C ALA A 16 -3.26 9.11 3.07
N ASP A 17 -4.22 9.08 4.00
CA ASP A 17 -4.12 9.79 5.27
C ASP A 17 -2.82 9.43 6.03
N GLU A 18 -2.48 10.21 7.05
CA GLU A 18 -1.26 10.01 7.85
C GLU A 18 -1.22 8.60 8.48
N ARG A 19 -2.39 8.03 8.79
CA ARG A 19 -2.52 6.69 9.38
C ARG A 19 -2.11 5.61 8.39
N PHE A 20 -2.54 5.71 7.14
CA PHE A 20 -2.14 4.81 6.07
C PHE A 20 -0.62 4.84 5.88
N TRP A 21 -0.02 6.04 5.72
CA TRP A 21 1.42 6.14 5.51
C TRP A 21 2.23 5.66 6.72
N SER A 22 1.73 5.92 7.93
CA SER A 22 2.32 5.38 9.16
C SER A 22 2.27 3.85 9.21
N ALA A 23 1.14 3.24 8.82
CA ALA A 23 1.00 1.78 8.75
C ALA A 23 1.90 1.18 7.66
N ALA A 24 1.96 1.80 6.48
CA ALA A 24 2.83 1.41 5.37
C ALA A 24 4.32 1.50 5.75
N ALA A 25 4.74 2.57 6.41
CA ALA A 25 6.12 2.73 6.90
C ALA A 25 6.47 1.67 7.97
N ARG A 26 5.55 1.36 8.88
CA ARG A 26 5.75 0.27 9.87
C ARG A 26 5.84 -1.10 9.21
N LEU A 27 5.03 -1.37 8.19
CA LEU A 27 5.12 -2.59 7.40
C LEU A 27 6.46 -2.68 6.66
N ALA A 28 6.84 -1.62 5.95
CA ALA A 28 8.11 -1.52 5.25
C ALA A 28 9.30 -1.76 6.20
N GLY A 29 9.28 -1.14 7.39
CA GLY A 29 10.29 -1.35 8.43
C GLY A 29 10.38 -2.81 8.91
N ARG A 30 9.25 -3.51 9.06
CA ARG A 30 9.23 -4.95 9.41
C ARG A 30 9.79 -5.83 8.29
N LEU A 31 9.64 -5.41 7.04
CA LEU A 31 10.14 -6.11 5.86
C LEU A 31 11.60 -5.74 5.52
N GLY A 32 12.28 -4.96 6.36
CA GLY A 32 13.68 -4.56 6.16
C GLY A 32 13.89 -3.32 5.29
N HIS A 33 12.84 -2.52 5.08
CA HIS A 33 12.85 -1.30 4.28
C HIS A 33 12.63 -0.05 5.17
N ARG A 34 13.33 0.01 6.31
CA ARG A 34 13.26 1.17 7.22
C ARG A 34 13.93 2.39 6.56
N ASP A 35 13.31 3.55 6.69
CA ASP A 35 13.79 4.84 6.13
C ASP A 35 13.89 4.88 4.59
N HIS A 36 13.27 3.92 3.90
CA HIS A 36 13.23 3.93 2.44
C HIS A 36 12.09 4.79 1.93
N SER A 37 12.30 5.42 0.77
CA SER A 37 11.23 6.12 0.06
C SER A 37 10.22 5.12 -0.50
N LEU A 38 8.94 5.32 -0.21
CA LEU A 38 7.84 4.45 -0.61
C LEU A 38 6.95 5.17 -1.61
N GLN A 39 6.42 4.42 -2.56
CA GLN A 39 5.44 4.90 -3.54
C GLN A 39 4.27 3.94 -3.59
N LEU A 40 3.06 4.49 -3.67
CA LEU A 40 1.86 3.73 -3.93
C LEU A 40 1.58 3.77 -5.45
N VAL A 41 1.48 2.61 -6.08
CA VAL A 41 1.23 2.48 -7.52
C VAL A 41 -0.09 1.75 -7.71
N GLY A 42 -1.05 2.38 -8.35
CA GLY A 42 -2.34 1.77 -8.71
C GLY A 42 -2.36 1.29 -10.15
N GLU A 43 -3.08 0.21 -10.42
CA GLU A 43 -3.40 -0.22 -11.78
C GLU A 43 -4.68 0.48 -12.25
N VAL A 44 -4.64 1.13 -13.41
CA VAL A 44 -5.80 1.86 -13.96
C VAL A 44 -6.98 0.92 -14.26
N GLU A 45 -6.68 -0.33 -14.65
CA GLU A 45 -7.68 -1.36 -14.96
C GLU A 45 -8.27 -2.04 -13.71
N ARG A 46 -7.59 -1.90 -12.56
CA ARG A 46 -8.00 -2.44 -11.27
C ARG A 46 -7.96 -1.32 -10.24
N LEU A 47 -8.96 -0.44 -10.31
CA LEU A 47 -9.10 0.75 -9.46
C LEU A 47 -9.10 0.48 -7.95
N ALA A 48 -9.14 -0.78 -7.52
CA ALA A 48 -9.06 -1.19 -6.12
C ALA A 48 -7.70 -1.80 -5.73
N HIS A 49 -6.77 -2.01 -6.67
CA HIS A 49 -5.51 -2.72 -6.41
C HIS A 49 -4.32 -1.76 -6.46
N TYR A 50 -3.57 -1.72 -5.36
CA TYR A 50 -2.40 -0.88 -5.20
C TYR A 50 -1.20 -1.69 -4.77
N ALA A 51 -0.03 -1.41 -5.33
CA ALA A 51 1.23 -1.95 -4.88
C ALA A 51 2.01 -0.87 -4.10
N LEU A 52 2.51 -1.24 -2.93
CA LEU A 52 3.56 -0.48 -2.25
C LEU A 52 4.90 -0.85 -2.89
N ARG A 53 5.52 0.12 -3.54
CA ARG A 53 6.87 0.01 -4.10
C ARG A 53 7.86 0.72 -3.19
N CYS A 54 8.97 0.05 -2.90
CA CYS A 54 10.12 0.71 -2.33
C CYS A 54 10.94 1.31 -3.46
N VAL A 55 11.03 2.64 -3.52
CA VAL A 55 11.78 3.36 -4.56
C VAL A 55 13.29 3.12 -4.39
N SER A 56 13.78 3.13 -3.15
CA SER A 56 15.20 2.90 -2.84
C SER A 56 15.69 1.51 -3.25
N CYS A 57 14.82 0.49 -3.24
CA CYS A 57 15.15 -0.88 -3.62
C CYS A 57 14.65 -1.27 -5.02
N ASP A 58 13.96 -0.36 -5.69
CA ASP A 58 13.32 -0.55 -6.99
C ASP A 58 12.44 -1.80 -7.12
N ARG A 59 11.73 -2.17 -6.04
CA ARG A 59 10.92 -3.41 -6.00
C ARG A 59 9.60 -3.26 -5.23
N PRO A 60 8.56 -4.03 -5.59
CA PRO A 60 7.35 -4.11 -4.78
C PRO A 60 7.63 -4.79 -3.43
N ILE A 61 6.93 -4.35 -2.39
CA ILE A 61 7.08 -4.89 -1.03
C ILE A 61 5.75 -5.38 -0.42
N ALA A 62 4.62 -4.85 -0.88
CA ALA A 62 3.29 -5.28 -0.46
C ALA A 62 2.25 -4.89 -1.51
N THR A 63 1.13 -5.61 -1.55
CA THR A 63 -0.06 -5.24 -2.34
C THR A 63 -1.23 -5.00 -1.40
N PHE A 64 -2.05 -4.02 -1.72
CA PHE A 64 -3.23 -3.60 -0.98
C PHE A 64 -4.45 -3.63 -1.88
N GLU A 65 -5.56 -4.08 -1.31
CA GLU A 65 -6.88 -3.99 -1.92
C GLU A 65 -7.67 -2.91 -1.18
N VAL A 66 -7.99 -1.82 -1.87
CA VAL A 66 -8.80 -0.72 -1.36
C VAL A 66 -10.25 -1.02 -1.67
N GLN A 67 -11.04 -1.24 -0.62
CA GLN A 67 -12.48 -1.32 -0.74
C GLN A 67 -13.09 0.07 -0.52
N VAL A 68 -13.75 0.59 -1.56
CA VAL A 68 -14.53 1.83 -1.42
C VAL A 68 -15.83 1.49 -0.69
N VAL A 69 -15.82 1.67 0.62
CA VAL A 69 -17.05 1.68 1.40
C VAL A 69 -17.76 3.02 1.17
N ALA A 70 -18.94 2.97 0.56
CA ALA A 70 -19.81 4.13 0.48
C ALA A 70 -20.29 4.46 1.90
N SER A 71 -19.77 5.52 2.52
CA SER A 71 -20.34 6.02 3.77
C SER A 71 -21.81 6.40 3.54
N PRO A 72 -22.76 5.92 4.36
CA PRO A 72 -24.12 6.42 4.32
C PRO A 72 -24.08 7.89 4.75
N VAL A 73 -24.68 8.75 3.92
CA VAL A 73 -24.84 10.21 4.13
C VAL A 73 -25.64 10.47 5.39
#